data_AF-A0A7D7ZXE3-F1
#
_entry.id   AF-A0A7D7ZXE3-F1
#
_cell.length_a   1.000
_cell.length_b   1.000
_cell.length_c   1.000
_cell.angle_alpha   90.00
_cell.angle_beta   90.00
_cell.angle_gamma   90.00
#
_symmetry.space_group_name_H-M   'P 1'
#
loop_
_entity.id
_entity.type
_entity.pdbx_description
1 polymer ?
#
loop_
_entity_poly.entity_id
_entity_poly.type
_entity_poly.pdbx_seq_one_letter_code
_entity_poly.pdbx_strand_id
1 'polypeptide(L)'
;MQAKGRTPSPFASSEGMGAHTTAWIVHLDAIETSLKGKTVKEGLKKLDEKKRHAVKEANKRKAEFPDIDGYSSHGLETSEKRLDQIEKDKESSRIHDIIWLQNYIAELLTYTNYMPGATLLAADIGGKGEGKHRSTLLEWEKKLSQGDTASEEENKKIKLAVSGLLDLGSAEGKQKGILKRYHKEAIAQAYPNVAKLLNKIG
;
A
#
# COMPACT_ATOMS: atom_id res chain seq x y z
N MET A 1 -9.60 -3.89 17.45
CA MET A 1 -9.53 -4.90 16.37
C MET A 1 -8.10 -4.91 15.83
N GLN A 2 -7.33 -5.96 16.08
CA GLN A 2 -6.06 -6.17 15.37
C GLN A 2 -6.37 -6.42 13.90
N ALA A 3 -5.77 -5.65 12.99
CA ALA A 3 -5.88 -5.89 11.56
C ALA A 3 -5.22 -7.24 11.23
N LYS A 4 -6.03 -8.30 11.10
CA LYS A 4 -5.59 -9.61 10.60
C LYS A 4 -4.88 -9.40 9.25
N GLY A 5 -3.63 -9.85 9.13
CA GLY A 5 -2.85 -9.78 7.89
C GLY A 5 -1.80 -8.67 7.81
N ARG A 6 -1.42 -8.02 8.93
CA ARG A 6 -0.22 -7.17 8.97
C ARG A 6 1.05 -8.01 8.89
N THR A 7 1.96 -7.63 8.01
CA THR A 7 3.34 -8.14 8.01
C THR A 7 4.06 -7.62 9.25
N PRO A 8 5.04 -8.35 9.81
CA PRO A 8 5.83 -7.86 10.93
C PRO A 8 6.44 -6.49 10.64
N SER A 9 6.52 -5.64 11.67
CA SER A 9 7.18 -4.33 11.58
C SER A 9 8.63 -4.50 11.12
N PRO A 10 9.15 -3.61 10.25
CA PRO A 10 10.57 -3.59 9.93
C PRO A 10 11.47 -3.13 11.09
N PHE A 11 10.90 -2.65 12.21
CA PHE A 11 11.68 -2.29 13.39
C PHE A 11 11.73 -3.44 14.40
N ALA A 12 12.87 -3.58 15.09
CA ALA A 12 13.03 -4.55 16.17
C ALA A 12 11.98 -4.30 17.27
N SER A 13 11.50 -5.37 17.92
CA SER A 13 10.45 -5.28 18.96
C SER A 13 10.79 -4.34 20.12
N SER A 14 12.07 -4.01 20.30
CA SER A 14 12.60 -3.07 21.30
C SER A 14 12.52 -1.59 20.92
N GLU A 15 12.30 -1.25 19.65
CA GLU A 15 12.30 0.14 19.14
C GLU A 15 10.89 0.71 18.91
N GLY A 16 9.86 -0.08 19.22
CA GLY A 16 8.45 0.26 18.98
C GLY A 16 7.90 -0.36 17.70
N MET A 17 6.57 -0.46 17.59
CA MET A 17 5.95 -0.85 16.32
C MET A 17 6.04 0.35 15.37
N GLY A 18 6.76 0.23 14.26
CA GLY A 18 6.78 1.29 13.26
C GLY A 18 5.35 1.59 12.78
N ALA A 19 5.07 2.86 12.53
CA ALA A 19 3.82 3.27 11.89
C ALA A 19 4.01 3.34 10.39
N HIS A 20 3.09 2.73 9.65
CA HIS A 20 3.09 2.86 8.20
C HIS A 20 2.75 4.30 7.82
N THR A 21 3.53 4.88 6.91
CA THR A 21 3.29 6.24 6.46
C THR A 21 1.95 6.37 5.75
N THR A 22 1.56 5.35 4.99
CA THR A 22 0.20 5.21 4.49
C THR A 22 -0.46 4.08 5.25
N ALA A 23 -1.69 4.29 5.72
CA ALA A 23 -2.44 3.29 6.46
C ALA A 23 -2.41 1.94 5.73
N TRP A 24 -2.05 0.87 6.44
CA TRP A 24 -1.82 -0.46 5.85
C TRP A 24 -3.00 -0.94 4.98
N ILE A 25 -4.21 -0.58 5.39
CA ILE A 25 -5.43 -0.96 4.69
C ILE A 25 -5.50 -0.41 3.26
N VAL A 26 -4.85 0.72 2.95
CA VAL A 26 -4.76 1.25 1.58
C VAL A 26 -3.95 0.31 0.69
N HIS A 27 -2.87 -0.28 1.21
CA HIS A 27 -2.08 -1.25 0.44
C HIS A 27 -2.88 -2.52 0.17
N LEU A 28 -3.67 -2.99 1.15
CA LEU A 28 -4.60 -4.10 0.96
C LEU A 28 -5.68 -3.78 -0.08
N ASP A 29 -6.30 -2.60 0.01
CA ASP A 29 -7.33 -2.15 -0.94
C ASP A 29 -6.77 -1.99 -2.35
N ALA A 30 -5.50 -1.59 -2.51
CA ALA A 30 -4.81 -1.53 -3.80
C ALA A 30 -4.56 -2.91 -4.42
N ILE A 31 -4.31 -3.94 -3.61
CA ILE A 31 -4.26 -5.33 -4.09
C ILE A 31 -5.67 -5.79 -4.47
N GLU A 32 -6.65 -5.64 -3.58
CA GLU A 32 -8.04 -6.05 -3.82
C GLU A 32 -8.58 -5.44 -5.11
N THR A 33 -8.44 -4.12 -5.28
CA THR A 33 -8.89 -3.38 -6.47
C THR A 33 -8.29 -3.93 -7.77
N SER A 34 -7.05 -4.43 -7.73
CA SER A 34 -6.41 -5.01 -8.92
C SER A 34 -6.88 -6.43 -9.26
N LEU A 35 -7.40 -7.16 -8.28
CA LEU A 35 -7.79 -8.56 -8.40
C LEU A 35 -9.31 -8.75 -8.53
N LYS A 36 -10.11 -7.79 -8.06
CA LYS A 36 -11.57 -7.90 -8.06
C LYS A 36 -12.12 -8.10 -9.48
N GLY A 37 -12.98 -9.10 -9.63
CA GLY A 37 -13.58 -9.48 -10.92
C GLY A 37 -12.63 -10.18 -11.89
N LYS A 38 -11.41 -10.55 -11.48
CA LYS A 38 -10.45 -11.27 -12.32
C LYS A 38 -10.46 -12.77 -12.04
N THR A 39 -10.19 -13.56 -13.08
CA THR A 39 -9.83 -14.96 -12.93
C THR A 39 -8.48 -15.11 -12.24
N VAL A 40 -8.17 -16.31 -11.72
CA VAL A 40 -6.87 -16.55 -11.04
C VAL A 40 -5.68 -16.25 -11.97
N LYS A 41 -5.75 -16.67 -13.24
CA LYS A 41 -4.72 -16.41 -14.24
C LYS A 41 -4.50 -14.91 -14.49
N GLU A 42 -5.58 -14.15 -14.61
CA GLU A 42 -5.50 -12.69 -14.74
C GLU A 42 -5.00 -12.02 -13.47
N GLY A 43 -5.38 -12.55 -12.30
CA GLY A 43 -4.91 -12.10 -11.00
C GLY A 43 -3.39 -12.23 -10.87
N LEU A 44 -2.84 -13.40 -11.21
CA LEU A 44 -1.38 -13.62 -11.24
C LEU A 44 -0.68 -12.62 -12.16
N LYS A 45 -1.19 -12.42 -13.39
CA LYS A 45 -0.65 -11.41 -14.31
C LYS A 45 -0.67 -10.00 -13.70
N LYS A 46 -1.73 -9.65 -12.96
CA LYS A 46 -1.82 -8.35 -12.26
C LYS A 46 -0.86 -8.25 -11.09
N LEU A 47 -0.59 -9.32 -10.37
CA LEU A 47 0.44 -9.34 -9.33
C LEU A 47 1.84 -9.18 -9.92
N ASP A 48 2.15 -9.78 -11.07
CA ASP A 48 3.44 -9.57 -11.76
C ASP A 48 3.62 -8.10 -12.19
N GLU A 49 2.57 -7.48 -12.73
CA GLU A 49 2.57 -6.04 -13.04
C GLU A 49 2.84 -5.20 -11.79
N LYS A 50 2.20 -5.55 -10.67
CA LYS A 50 2.42 -4.86 -9.40
C LYS A 50 3.80 -5.11 -8.81
N LYS A 51 4.37 -6.32 -8.92
CA LYS A 51 5.75 -6.61 -8.52
C LYS A 51 6.72 -5.72 -9.26
N ARG A 52 6.63 -5.66 -10.60
CA ARG A 52 7.50 -4.80 -11.41
C ARG A 52 7.40 -3.33 -11.01
N HIS A 53 6.18 -2.86 -10.76
CA HIS A 53 5.95 -1.51 -10.24
C HIS A 53 6.58 -1.32 -8.86
N ALA A 54 6.37 -2.27 -7.94
CA ALA A 54 6.91 -2.25 -6.59
C ALA A 54 8.44 -2.19 -6.59
N VAL A 55 9.11 -3.02 -7.40
CA VAL A 55 10.58 -3.02 -7.53
C VAL A 55 11.09 -1.67 -8.06
N LYS A 56 10.43 -1.11 -9.09
CA LYS A 56 10.79 0.22 -9.61
C LYS A 56 10.65 1.30 -8.53
N GLU A 57 9.55 1.28 -7.78
CA GLU A 57 9.30 2.24 -6.69
C GLU A 57 10.29 2.06 -5.54
N ALA A 58 10.63 0.83 -5.16
CA ALA A 58 11.63 0.57 -4.13
C ALA A 58 12.99 1.15 -4.52
N ASN A 59 13.43 0.98 -5.77
CA ASN A 59 14.69 1.55 -6.26
C ASN A 59 14.69 3.08 -6.26
N LYS A 60 13.57 3.70 -6.67
CA LYS A 60 13.41 5.16 -6.59
C LYS A 60 13.46 5.65 -5.15
N ARG A 61 12.77 4.96 -4.23
CA ARG A 61 12.75 5.26 -2.80
C ARG A 61 14.12 5.13 -2.15
N LYS A 62 14.92 4.12 -2.53
CA LYS A 62 16.32 3.98 -2.07
C LYS A 62 17.16 5.22 -2.38
N ALA A 63 16.97 5.82 -3.56
CA ALA A 63 17.69 7.05 -3.93
C ALA A 63 17.21 8.29 -3.13
N GLU A 64 15.95 8.30 -2.69
CA GLU A 64 15.35 9.43 -1.96
C GLU A 64 15.46 9.31 -0.44
N PHE A 65 15.71 8.10 0.06
CA PHE A 65 15.95 7.78 1.47
C PHE A 65 17.24 6.96 1.57
N PRO A 66 18.43 7.58 1.54
CA PRO A 66 19.70 6.84 1.56
C PRO A 66 19.99 6.19 2.92
N ASP A 67 19.43 6.73 4.01
CA ASP A 67 19.66 6.28 5.39
C ASP A 67 18.72 5.13 5.80
N ILE A 68 18.54 4.13 4.93
CA ILE A 68 17.75 2.94 5.26
C ILE A 68 18.56 2.09 6.23
N ASP A 69 17.95 1.68 7.34
CA ASP A 69 18.58 0.72 8.24
C ASP A 69 18.92 -0.61 7.53
N GLY A 70 19.95 -1.30 8.00
CA GLY A 70 20.37 -2.57 7.41
C GLY A 70 19.26 -3.63 7.44
N TYR A 71 18.33 -3.53 8.39
CA TYR A 71 17.21 -4.45 8.55
C TYR A 71 16.20 -4.35 7.41
N SER A 72 15.75 -3.13 7.07
CA SER A 72 14.80 -2.89 5.98
C SER A 72 15.41 -3.25 4.63
N SER A 73 16.70 -2.99 4.44
CA SER A 73 17.43 -3.39 3.23
C SER A 73 17.47 -4.91 3.05
N HIS A 74 17.78 -5.66 4.12
CA HIS A 74 17.81 -7.13 4.10
C HIS A 74 16.41 -7.74 3.91
N GLY A 75 15.39 -7.18 4.58
CA GLY A 75 14.00 -7.63 4.44
C GLY A 75 13.46 -7.43 3.03
N LEU A 76 13.79 -6.29 2.40
CA LEU A 76 13.44 -5.99 1.02
C LEU A 76 14.10 -6.98 0.05
N GLU A 77 15.41 -7.22 0.17
CA GLU A 77 16.12 -8.20 -0.68
C GLU A 77 15.57 -9.62 -0.50
N THR A 78 15.29 -10.01 0.73
CA THR A 78 14.76 -11.36 1.05
C THR A 78 13.38 -11.56 0.44
N SER A 79 12.48 -10.58 0.57
CA SER A 79 11.14 -10.65 -0.02
C SER A 79 11.17 -10.58 -1.55
N GLU A 80 12.12 -9.85 -2.15
CA GLU A 80 12.34 -9.87 -3.61
C GLU A 80 12.72 -11.26 -4.11
N LYS A 81 13.69 -11.92 -3.45
CA LYS A 81 14.09 -13.29 -3.79
C LYS A 81 12.95 -14.28 -3.68
N ARG A 82 12.07 -14.12 -2.67
CA ARG A 82 10.88 -14.98 -2.52
C ARG A 82 9.86 -14.74 -3.62
N LEU A 83 9.64 -13.49 -4.02
CA LEU A 83 8.80 -13.15 -5.17
C LEU A 83 9.35 -13.74 -6.48
N ASP A 84 10.68 -13.76 -6.67
CA ASP A 84 11.31 -14.43 -7.81
C ASP A 84 11.17 -15.95 -7.75
N GLN A 85 11.24 -16.53 -6.55
CA GLN A 85 11.09 -17.97 -6.36
C GLN A 85 9.66 -18.43 -6.67
N ILE A 86 8.65 -17.67 -6.24
CA ILE A 86 7.24 -17.94 -6.56
C ILE A 86 6.99 -17.95 -8.08
N GLU A 87 7.67 -17.10 -8.83
CA GLU A 87 7.57 -17.09 -10.29
C GLU A 87 8.25 -18.29 -10.95
N LYS A 88 9.33 -18.80 -10.37
CA LYS A 88 10.09 -19.96 -10.88
C LYS A 88 9.41 -21.28 -10.60
N ASP A 89 8.79 -21.43 -9.43
CA ASP A 89 8.15 -22.68 -8.97
C ASP A 89 6.75 -22.90 -9.58
N LYS A 90 6.50 -22.33 -10.76
CA LYS A 90 5.18 -22.28 -11.37
C LYS A 90 4.78 -23.62 -12.03
N GLU A 91 4.48 -24.65 -11.25
CA GLU A 91 3.77 -25.89 -11.67
C GLU A 91 2.27 -25.76 -12.04
N SER A 92 1.92 -25.99 -13.30
CA SER A 92 0.56 -25.77 -13.80
C SER A 92 -0.49 -26.73 -13.22
N SER A 93 -1.16 -26.34 -12.13
CA SER A 93 -2.45 -26.92 -11.74
C SER A 93 -3.32 -25.92 -10.95
N ARG A 94 -4.65 -26.11 -11.02
CA ARG A 94 -5.64 -25.15 -10.50
C ARG A 94 -5.59 -24.95 -8.98
N ILE A 95 -5.23 -25.97 -8.20
CA ILE A 95 -5.09 -25.85 -6.73
C ILE A 95 -3.81 -25.09 -6.39
N HIS A 96 -2.73 -25.33 -7.14
CA HIS A 96 -1.45 -24.63 -6.97
C HIS A 96 -1.59 -23.14 -7.34
N ASP A 97 -2.38 -22.81 -8.36
CA ASP A 97 -2.63 -21.42 -8.77
C ASP A 97 -3.25 -20.55 -7.64
N ILE A 98 -4.17 -21.11 -6.83
CA ILE A 98 -4.79 -20.38 -5.71
C ILE A 98 -3.79 -20.17 -4.57
N ILE A 99 -3.04 -21.22 -4.22
CA ILE A 99 -2.03 -21.16 -3.17
C ILE A 99 -0.94 -20.15 -3.54
N TRP A 100 -0.50 -20.15 -4.80
CA TRP A 100 0.46 -19.15 -5.25
C TRP A 100 -0.11 -17.74 -5.24
N LEU A 101 -1.36 -17.54 -5.65
CA LEU A 101 -1.96 -16.21 -5.60
C LEU A 101 -1.90 -15.66 -4.17
N GLN A 102 -2.21 -16.49 -3.16
CA GLN A 102 -2.12 -16.11 -1.75
C GLN A 102 -0.68 -15.81 -1.31
N ASN A 103 0.28 -16.69 -1.64
CA ASN A 103 1.68 -16.50 -1.30
C ASN A 103 2.27 -15.24 -1.97
N TYR A 104 1.92 -15.02 -3.23
CA TYR A 104 2.36 -13.85 -3.99
C TYR A 104 1.80 -12.56 -3.36
N ILE A 105 0.52 -12.52 -2.99
CA ILE A 105 -0.06 -11.38 -2.27
C ILE A 105 0.69 -11.13 -0.95
N ALA A 106 0.93 -12.18 -0.16
CA ALA A 106 1.60 -12.06 1.13
C ALA A 106 3.05 -11.53 0.98
N GLU A 107 3.81 -12.06 0.03
CA GLU A 107 5.19 -11.64 -0.21
C GLU A 107 5.26 -10.24 -0.85
N LEU A 108 4.31 -9.87 -1.72
CA LEU A 108 4.26 -8.52 -2.31
C LEU A 108 3.93 -7.45 -1.26
N LEU A 109 3.02 -7.77 -0.33
CA LEU A 109 2.75 -6.92 0.82
C LEU A 109 3.98 -6.82 1.73
N THR A 110 4.65 -7.94 2.00
CA THR A 110 5.91 -7.96 2.77
C THR A 110 6.98 -7.08 2.13
N TYR A 111 7.17 -7.20 0.82
CA TYR A 111 8.08 -6.34 0.06
C TYR A 111 7.71 -4.86 0.18
N THR A 112 6.42 -4.54 0.07
CA THR A 112 5.90 -3.17 0.22
C THR A 112 6.18 -2.59 1.61
N ASN A 113 6.06 -3.41 2.64
CA ASN A 113 6.33 -3.01 4.03
C ASN A 113 7.79 -2.65 4.28
N TYR A 114 8.73 -3.33 3.59
CA TYR A 114 10.16 -3.06 3.67
C TYR A 114 10.65 -1.94 2.74
N MET A 115 9.77 -1.34 1.92
CA MET A 115 10.18 -0.23 1.08
C MET A 115 10.61 0.98 1.92
N PRO A 116 11.65 1.72 1.51
CA PRO A 116 12.06 2.92 2.21
C PRO A 116 10.92 3.93 2.33
N GLY A 117 10.71 4.46 3.54
CA GLY A 117 9.62 5.39 3.83
C GLY A 117 8.21 4.77 3.80
N ALA A 118 8.06 3.44 3.70
CA ALA A 118 6.75 2.80 3.89
C ALA A 118 6.36 2.72 5.38
N THR A 119 7.35 2.55 6.25
CA THR A 119 7.17 2.52 7.71
C THR A 119 8.20 3.45 8.34
N LEU A 120 7.76 4.27 9.29
CA LEU A 120 8.60 5.19 10.07
C LEU A 120 8.58 4.79 11.53
N LEU A 121 9.65 5.13 12.25
CA LEU A 121 9.66 5.08 13.71
C LEU A 121 8.58 6.03 14.24
N ALA A 122 7.63 5.49 15.01
CA ALA A 122 6.55 6.26 15.59
C ALA A 122 6.33 5.85 17.05
N ALA A 123 6.09 6.84 17.90
CA ALA A 123 5.72 6.67 19.29
C ALA A 123 4.21 6.51 19.51
N ASP A 124 3.37 6.76 18.50
CA ASP A 124 1.91 6.74 18.61
C ASP A 124 1.26 5.64 17.76
N ILE A 125 0.81 4.59 18.45
CA ILE A 125 0.09 3.42 17.92
C ILE A 125 -1.44 3.58 17.99
N GLY A 126 -1.95 4.76 18.37
CA GLY A 126 -3.37 5.03 18.46
C GLY A 126 -4.03 5.02 17.08
N GLY A 127 -4.97 4.10 16.86
CA GLY A 127 -5.73 4.01 15.60
C GLY A 127 -6.55 5.29 15.35
N LYS A 128 -6.05 6.18 14.49
CA LYS A 128 -6.57 7.52 14.19
C LYS A 128 -7.85 7.53 13.34
N GLY A 129 -8.80 6.64 13.63
CA GLY A 129 -10.04 6.55 12.87
C GLY A 129 -9.85 6.09 11.41
N GLU A 130 -8.77 5.35 11.11
CA GLU A 130 -8.47 4.81 9.77
C GLU A 130 -9.68 4.11 9.14
N GLY A 131 -10.45 3.36 9.94
CA GLY A 131 -11.66 2.68 9.47
C GLY A 131 -12.74 3.65 8.97
N LYS A 132 -12.94 4.80 9.63
CA LYS A 132 -13.89 5.82 9.20
C LYS A 132 -13.43 6.45 7.88
N HIS A 133 -12.16 6.79 7.78
CA HIS A 133 -11.59 7.37 6.56
C HIS A 133 -11.70 6.39 5.39
N ARG A 134 -11.31 5.12 5.58
CA ARG A 134 -11.49 4.07 4.58
C ARG A 134 -12.93 3.92 4.13
N SER A 135 -13.89 3.86 5.06
CA SER A 135 -15.32 3.74 4.72
C SER A 135 -15.79 4.88 3.83
N THR A 136 -15.40 6.13 4.14
CA THR A 136 -15.69 7.28 3.28
C THR A 136 -15.11 7.11 1.88
N LEU A 137 -13.86 6.65 1.75
CA LEU A 137 -13.23 6.46 0.44
C LEU A 137 -13.89 5.34 -0.37
N LEU A 138 -14.24 4.22 0.26
CA LEU A 138 -14.94 3.12 -0.40
C LEU A 138 -16.35 3.51 -0.87
N GLU A 139 -17.08 4.27 -0.06
CA GLU A 139 -18.40 4.79 -0.43
C GLU A 139 -18.30 5.66 -1.68
N TRP A 140 -17.37 6.62 -1.70
CA TRP A 140 -17.18 7.51 -2.84
C TRP A 140 -16.58 6.82 -4.05
N GLU A 141 -15.67 5.87 -3.87
CA GLU A 141 -15.15 5.06 -4.97
C GLU A 141 -16.29 4.33 -5.71
N LYS A 142 -17.25 3.79 -4.95
CA LYS A 142 -18.46 3.17 -5.52
C LYS A 142 -19.37 4.20 -6.20
N LYS A 143 -19.74 5.29 -5.54
CA LYS A 143 -20.60 6.34 -6.10
C LYS A 143 -20.05 6.91 -7.41
N LEU A 144 -18.77 7.26 -7.43
CA LEU A 144 -18.09 7.79 -8.62
C LEU A 144 -18.04 6.76 -9.75
N SER A 145 -17.87 5.47 -9.44
CA SER A 145 -17.94 4.40 -10.46
C SER A 145 -19.31 4.26 -11.11
N GLN A 146 -20.36 4.78 -10.47
CA GLN A 146 -21.75 4.77 -10.95
C GLN A 146 -22.15 6.08 -11.64
N GLY A 147 -21.22 7.05 -11.74
CA GLY A 147 -21.45 8.33 -12.42
C GLY A 147 -21.86 9.48 -11.50
N ASP A 148 -21.89 9.29 -10.17
CA ASP A 148 -22.21 10.36 -9.24
C ASP A 148 -21.13 11.46 -9.24
N THR A 149 -21.51 12.65 -8.78
CA THR A 149 -20.61 13.80 -8.59
C THR A 149 -20.59 14.24 -7.14
N ALA A 150 -19.41 14.58 -6.62
CA ALA A 150 -19.28 15.13 -5.27
C ALA A 150 -19.52 16.64 -5.25
N SER A 151 -20.36 17.11 -4.33
CA SER A 151 -20.46 18.52 -3.95
C SER A 151 -19.15 19.04 -3.34
N GLU A 152 -19.02 20.36 -3.17
CA GLU A 152 -17.83 20.96 -2.55
C GLU A 152 -17.59 20.44 -1.11
N GLU A 153 -18.66 20.30 -0.33
CA GLU A 153 -18.57 19.79 1.05
C GLU A 153 -18.16 18.32 1.09
N GLU A 154 -18.67 17.51 0.16
CA GLU A 154 -18.25 16.11 0.02
C GLU A 154 -16.80 16.01 -0.44
N ASN A 155 -16.35 16.87 -1.35
CA ASN A 155 -14.95 16.96 -1.74
C ASN A 155 -14.04 17.28 -0.55
N LYS A 156 -14.45 18.17 0.37
CA LYS A 156 -13.72 18.44 1.62
C LYS A 156 -13.63 17.19 2.50
N LYS A 157 -14.72 16.44 2.65
CA LYS A 157 -14.75 15.16 3.39
C LYS A 157 -13.86 14.09 2.78
N ILE A 158 -13.83 13.99 1.45
CA ILE A 158 -12.96 13.05 0.71
C ILE A 158 -11.49 13.43 0.93
N LYS A 159 -11.13 14.72 0.79
CA LYS A 159 -9.76 15.21 1.04
C LYS A 159 -9.32 14.96 2.48
N LEU A 160 -10.22 15.15 3.45
CA LEU A 160 -9.97 14.83 4.84
C LEU A 160 -9.76 13.33 5.05
N ALA A 161 -10.55 12.48 4.39
CA ALA A 161 -10.40 11.04 4.46
C ALA A 161 -9.07 10.55 3.87
N VAL A 162 -8.64 11.08 2.72
CA VAL A 162 -7.32 10.80 2.17
C VAL A 162 -6.22 11.21 3.16
N SER A 163 -6.29 12.44 3.68
CA SER A 163 -5.30 12.94 4.62
C SER A 163 -5.26 12.16 5.94
N GLY A 164 -6.40 11.64 6.39
CA GLY A 164 -6.52 10.81 7.59
C GLY A 164 -5.94 9.40 7.46
N LEU A 165 -5.55 8.98 6.25
CA LEU A 165 -4.84 7.73 5.98
C LEU A 165 -3.32 7.94 5.77
N LEU A 166 -2.84 9.17 5.98
CA LEU A 166 -1.42 9.52 5.95
C LEU A 166 -0.91 9.78 7.37
N ASP A 167 0.11 9.04 7.79
CA ASP A 167 0.90 9.34 8.97
C ASP A 167 2.31 9.76 8.56
N LEU A 168 2.71 10.98 8.90
CA LEU A 168 4.06 11.45 8.61
C LEU A 168 5.04 11.18 9.76
N GLY A 169 4.56 10.70 10.92
CA GLY A 169 5.38 10.38 12.07
C GLY A 169 6.46 11.45 12.35
N SER A 170 7.70 10.99 12.47
CA SER A 170 8.90 11.80 12.67
C SER A 170 9.52 12.39 11.39
N ALA A 171 8.90 12.25 10.22
CA ALA A 171 9.48 12.74 8.97
C ALA A 171 9.60 14.27 8.96
N GLU A 172 10.68 14.81 8.39
CA GLU A 172 10.96 16.25 8.36
C GLU A 172 11.28 16.80 6.96
N GLY A 173 11.13 18.12 6.78
CA GLY A 173 11.55 18.84 5.57
C GLY A 173 11.11 18.18 4.26
N LYS A 174 12.09 17.83 3.41
CA LYS A 174 11.86 17.22 2.09
C LYS A 174 11.20 15.84 2.17
N GLN A 175 11.42 15.07 3.25
CA GLN A 175 10.84 13.74 3.42
C GLN A 175 9.31 13.80 3.45
N LYS A 176 8.71 14.80 4.11
CA LYS A 176 7.24 14.98 4.13
C LYS A 176 6.65 15.11 2.72
N GLY A 177 7.33 15.84 1.83
CA GLY A 177 6.90 16.01 0.44
C GLY A 177 6.95 14.71 -0.36
N ILE A 178 8.04 13.96 -0.20
CA ILE A 178 8.25 12.65 -0.82
C ILE A 178 7.19 11.64 -0.35
N LEU A 179 6.98 11.54 0.97
CA LEU A 179 6.01 10.63 1.57
C LEU A 179 4.56 10.96 1.16
N LYS A 180 4.20 12.25 1.08
CA LYS A 180 2.89 12.68 0.55
C LYS A 180 2.68 12.26 -0.89
N ARG A 181 3.71 12.29 -1.74
CA ARG A 181 3.63 11.82 -3.12
C ARG A 181 3.38 10.32 -3.17
N TYR A 182 4.14 9.54 -2.41
CA TYR A 182 3.94 8.08 -2.33
C TYR A 182 2.58 7.69 -1.78
N HIS A 183 2.07 8.44 -0.80
CA HIS A 183 0.72 8.28 -0.31
C HIS A 183 -0.33 8.53 -1.40
N LYS A 184 -0.21 9.62 -2.17
CA LYS A 184 -1.11 9.88 -3.30
C LYS A 184 -1.09 8.77 -4.35
N GLU A 185 0.09 8.23 -4.66
CA GLU A 185 0.23 7.10 -5.58
C GLU A 185 -0.45 5.83 -5.03
N ALA A 186 -0.30 5.54 -3.74
CA ALA A 186 -0.99 4.42 -3.09
C ALA A 186 -2.53 4.60 -3.11
N ILE A 187 -3.01 5.81 -2.83
CA ILE A 187 -4.43 6.17 -2.91
C ILE A 187 -4.95 6.00 -4.33
N ALA A 188 -4.19 6.41 -5.35
CA ALA A 188 -4.59 6.24 -6.75
C ALA A 188 -4.70 4.77 -7.18
N GLN A 189 -3.89 3.88 -6.58
CA GLN A 189 -3.99 2.45 -6.82
C GLN A 189 -5.18 1.80 -6.08
N ALA A 190 -5.51 2.28 -4.89
CA ALA A 190 -6.59 1.75 -4.06
C ALA A 190 -7.98 2.29 -4.44
N TYR A 191 -8.06 3.58 -4.78
CA TYR A 191 -9.31 4.32 -5.02
C TYR A 191 -9.17 5.17 -6.31
N PRO A 192 -9.11 4.53 -7.49
CA PRO A 192 -8.79 5.22 -8.74
C PRO A 192 -9.81 6.28 -9.13
N ASN A 193 -11.10 6.09 -8.84
CA ASN A 193 -12.12 7.09 -9.16
C ASN A 193 -12.04 8.29 -8.21
N VAL A 194 -11.80 8.05 -6.91
CA VAL A 194 -11.50 9.11 -5.95
C VAL A 194 -10.27 9.90 -6.37
N ALA A 195 -9.18 9.24 -6.77
CA ALA A 195 -7.97 9.93 -7.19
C ALA A 195 -8.19 10.78 -8.46
N LYS A 196 -8.95 10.28 -9.43
CA LYS A 196 -9.36 11.06 -10.62
C LYS A 196 -10.16 12.30 -10.25
N LEU A 197 -11.10 12.19 -9.31
CA LEU A 197 -11.86 13.33 -8.80
C LEU A 197 -10.94 14.39 -8.20
N LEU A 198 -10.01 13.98 -7.34
CA LEU A 198 -9.10 14.91 -6.66
C LEU A 198 -8.12 15.61 -7.62
N ASN A 199 -7.69 14.94 -8.69
CA ASN A 199 -6.81 15.52 -9.71
C ASN A 199 -7.52 16.52 -10.64
N LYS A 200 -8.86 16.52 -10.71
CA LYS A 200 -9.62 17.52 -11.48
C LYS A 200 -9.82 18.84 -10.75
N ILE A 201 -9.57 18.85 -9.43
CA ILE A 201 -9.90 19.96 -8.51
C ILE A 201 -8.63 20.62 -7.95
N GLY A 202 -7.44 20.16 -8.35
CA GLY A 202 -6.14 20.69 -7.94
C GLY A 202 -5.35 21.19 -9.14
#